data_AF-A0A4Q4XNP3-F1
#
_entry.id   AF-A0A4Q4XNP3-F1
#
_cell.length_a   1.000
_cell.length_b   1.000
_cell.length_c   1.000
_cell.angle_alpha   90.00
_cell.angle_beta   90.00
_cell.angle_gamma   90.00
#
_symmetry.space_group_name_H-M   'P 1'
#
loop_
_entity.id
_entity.type
_entity.pdbx_description
1 polymer ?
#
loop_
_entity_poly.entity_id
_entity_poly.type
_entity_poly.pdbx_seq_one_letter_code
_entity_poly.pdbx_strand_id
1 'polypeptide(L)'
;MIDEADATAGGKRVTIILHRAAYLRELLADVPQERMHATKKLDKVDQNHDGSITLHFTDGTTHECNILFDADGIHSSVRKLILGDGDPPLSLGIPAPGPSITLKPHAKARASIDEGPVDIEDAREYMWIEDGTYLMHNVLNEGQLVRFIIASNDKDAEGSDRWHRIASSEDIKKLYQYWPSHLNKAVNEV
;
A
#
# COMPACT_ATOMS: atom_id res chain seq x y z
N MET A 1 -21.36 4.93 -10.31
CA MET A 1 -20.36 5.94 -9.97
C MET A 1 -20.64 6.36 -8.54
N ILE A 2 -19.84 5.91 -7.58
CA ILE A 2 -19.92 6.43 -6.21
C ILE A 2 -18.97 7.62 -6.20
N ASP A 3 -19.51 8.80 -6.40
CA ASP A 3 -18.77 10.04 -6.17
C ASP A 3 -18.84 10.27 -4.65
N GLU A 4 -17.74 10.02 -3.94
CA GLU A 4 -17.62 10.43 -2.54
C GLU A 4 -17.45 11.96 -2.51
N ALA A 5 -18.53 12.66 -2.85
CA ALA A 5 -18.66 14.08 -2.68
C ALA A 5 -19.20 14.33 -1.27
N ASP A 6 -18.38 14.94 -0.41
CA ASP A 6 -18.84 15.37 0.91
C ASP A 6 -19.79 16.57 0.72
N ALA A 7 -21.06 16.33 1.03
CA ALA A 7 -22.10 17.36 1.00
C ALA A 7 -21.80 18.54 1.93
N THR A 8 -20.96 18.34 2.96
CA THR A 8 -20.51 19.40 3.87
C THR A 8 -19.26 20.16 3.40
N ALA A 9 -18.49 19.61 2.45
CA ALA A 9 -17.31 20.27 1.87
C ALA A 9 -17.62 21.12 0.62
N GLY A 10 -18.90 21.39 0.34
CA GLY A 10 -19.32 22.19 -0.81
C GLY A 10 -19.04 21.53 -2.17
N GLY A 11 -19.12 20.19 -2.24
CA GLY A 11 -18.88 19.44 -3.47
C GLY A 11 -17.39 19.26 -3.82
N LYS A 12 -16.48 19.54 -2.88
CA LYS A 12 -15.05 19.23 -3.05
C LYS A 12 -14.79 17.74 -2.86
N ARG A 13 -13.85 17.21 -3.65
CA ARG A 13 -13.40 15.81 -3.55
C ARG A 13 -12.79 15.53 -2.18
N VAL A 14 -13.16 14.39 -1.61
CA VAL A 14 -12.79 13.97 -0.24
C VAL A 14 -11.52 13.13 -0.21
N THR A 15 -11.15 12.55 -1.36
CA THR A 15 -10.01 11.63 -1.46
C THR A 15 -8.70 12.37 -1.69
N ILE A 16 -7.71 12.14 -0.80
CA ILE A 16 -6.35 12.65 -0.93
C ILE A 16 -5.39 11.47 -1.02
N ILE A 17 -4.55 11.44 -2.07
CA ILE A 17 -3.54 10.39 -2.26
C ILE A 17 -2.17 10.98 -1.94
N LEU A 18 -1.52 10.42 -0.92
CA LEU A 18 -0.23 10.89 -0.42
C LEU A 18 0.84 9.81 -0.56
N HIS A 19 2.08 10.25 -0.80
CA HIS A 19 3.22 9.36 -0.68
C HIS A 19 3.46 9.02 0.80
N ARG A 20 3.28 7.76 1.18
CA ARG A 20 3.31 7.30 2.59
C ARG A 20 4.53 7.79 3.37
N ALA A 21 5.73 7.68 2.80
CA ALA A 21 6.94 8.09 3.50
C ALA A 21 7.07 9.62 3.62
N ALA A 22 6.51 10.39 2.68
CA ALA A 22 6.51 11.85 2.79
C ALA A 22 5.55 12.28 3.88
N TYR A 23 4.33 11.74 3.88
CA TYR A 23 3.34 12.02 4.91
C TYR A 23 3.83 11.62 6.31
N LEU A 24 4.45 10.44 6.45
CA LEU A 24 5.01 10.01 7.73
C LEU A 24 6.11 10.95 8.24
N ARG A 25 6.95 11.52 7.36
CA ARG A 25 7.96 12.51 7.78
C ARG A 25 7.30 13.77 8.32
N GLU A 26 6.26 14.27 7.66
CA GLU A 26 5.52 15.45 8.13
C GLU A 26 4.85 15.19 9.49
N LEU A 27 4.21 14.02 9.67
CA LEU A 27 3.60 13.64 10.94
C LEU A 27 4.61 13.56 12.09
N LEU A 28 5.85 13.19 11.80
CA LEU A 28 6.90 13.03 12.80
C LEU A 28 7.73 14.30 13.02
N ALA A 29 7.54 15.35 12.21
CA ALA A 29 8.38 16.55 12.23
C ALA A 29 8.36 17.25 13.60
N ASP A 30 7.20 17.30 14.25
CA ASP A 30 6.99 17.97 15.54
C ASP A 30 7.09 17.02 16.75
N VAL A 31 7.40 15.74 16.52
CA VAL A 31 7.55 14.77 17.62
C VAL A 31 8.91 14.99 18.30
N PRO A 32 8.98 15.17 19.63
CA PRO A 32 10.24 15.31 20.34
C PRO A 32 11.16 14.12 20.10
N GLN A 33 12.41 14.39 19.68
CA GLN A 33 13.36 13.34 19.27
C GLN A 33 13.70 12.39 20.42
N GLU A 34 13.72 12.88 21.65
CA GLU A 34 13.95 12.10 22.86
C GLU A 34 12.85 11.06 23.15
N ARG A 35 11.67 11.20 22.53
CA ARG A 35 10.57 10.23 22.61
C ARG A 35 10.55 9.24 21.44
N MET A 36 11.46 9.41 20.47
CA MET A 36 11.55 8.54 19.29
C MET A 36 12.79 7.66 19.37
N HIS A 37 12.57 6.38 19.60
CA HIS A 37 13.64 5.39 19.69
C HIS A 37 13.64 4.49 18.44
N ALA A 38 14.32 4.95 17.39
CA ALA A 38 14.52 4.16 16.18
C ALA A 38 15.44 2.95 16.44
N THR A 39 15.43 1.97 15.52
CA THR A 39 16.25 0.74 15.62
C THR A 39 15.92 -0.12 16.85
N LYS A 40 14.79 0.14 17.52
CA LYS A 40 14.27 -0.69 18.62
C LYS A 40 13.25 -1.69 18.08
N LYS A 41 13.70 -2.91 17.82
CA LYS A 41 12.80 -4.03 17.48
C LYS A 41 12.46 -4.79 18.75
N LEU A 42 11.18 -4.88 19.07
CA LEU A 42 10.69 -5.62 20.23
C LEU A 42 10.92 -7.13 20.01
N ASP A 43 11.46 -7.78 21.04
CA ASP A 43 11.78 -9.21 21.08
C ASP A 43 10.88 -9.96 22.06
N LYS A 44 10.72 -9.41 23.27
CA LYS A 44 9.95 -10.04 24.35
C LYS A 44 9.25 -9.00 25.22
N VAL A 45 8.13 -9.41 25.81
CA VAL A 45 7.38 -8.62 26.80
C VAL A 45 7.20 -9.48 28.05
N ASP A 46 7.59 -8.95 29.21
CA ASP A 46 7.33 -9.56 30.52
C ASP A 46 6.33 -8.69 31.30
N GLN A 47 5.38 -9.33 32.00
CA GLN A 47 4.49 -8.65 32.93
C GLN A 47 5.00 -8.86 34.36
N ASN A 48 5.25 -7.76 35.05
CA ASN A 48 5.78 -7.76 36.42
C ASN A 48 4.66 -7.97 37.45
N HIS A 49 5.05 -8.36 38.67
CA HIS A 49 4.10 -8.60 39.76
C HIS A 49 3.30 -7.37 40.19
N ASP A 50 3.83 -6.17 39.98
CA ASP A 50 3.17 -4.90 40.27
C ASP A 50 2.25 -4.42 39.14
N GLY A 51 2.14 -5.19 38.05
CA GLY A 51 1.36 -4.87 36.87
C GLY A 51 2.08 -4.00 35.84
N SER A 52 3.33 -3.60 36.08
CA SER A 52 4.16 -2.97 35.06
C SER A 52 4.59 -3.99 33.98
N ILE A 53 5.08 -3.46 32.86
CA ILE A 53 5.47 -4.23 31.68
C ILE A 53 6.93 -3.91 31.38
N THR A 54 7.76 -4.94 31.23
CA THR A 54 9.14 -4.83 30.78
C THR A 54 9.26 -5.27 29.33
N LEU A 55 9.66 -4.34 28.46
CA LEU A 55 9.95 -4.57 27.05
C LEU A 55 11.42 -4.94 26.90
N HIS A 56 11.71 -5.98 26.12
CA HIS A 56 13.07 -6.37 25.73
C HIS A 56 13.24 -6.19 24.23
N PHE A 57 14.35 -5.57 23.82
CA PHE A 57 14.65 -5.29 22.43
C PHE A 57 15.78 -6.16 21.90
N THR A 58 15.83 -6.35 20.58
CA THR A 58 16.86 -7.18 19.93
C THR A 58 18.28 -6.64 20.07
N ASP A 59 18.45 -5.38 20.49
CA ASP A 59 19.75 -4.78 20.80
C ASP A 59 20.22 -5.04 22.23
N GLY A 60 19.46 -5.83 23.01
CA GLY A 60 19.76 -6.19 24.40
C GLY A 60 19.32 -5.16 25.43
N THR A 61 18.74 -4.03 25.01
CA THR A 61 18.21 -3.02 25.94
C THR A 61 16.80 -3.37 26.41
N THR A 62 16.38 -2.75 27.51
CA THR A 62 15.03 -2.89 28.07
C THR A 62 14.37 -1.55 28.33
N HIS A 63 13.03 -1.55 28.44
CA HIS A 63 12.26 -0.38 28.84
C HIS A 63 11.04 -0.82 29.67
N GLU A 64 10.74 -0.10 30.75
CA GLU A 64 9.57 -0.37 31.59
C GLU A 64 8.46 0.64 31.33
N CYS A 65 7.23 0.15 31.21
CA CYS A 65 6.04 0.99 31.06
C CYS A 65 4.82 0.37 31.76
N ASN A 66 3.74 1.13 31.89
CA ASN A 66 2.47 0.61 32.42
C ASN A 66 1.50 0.15 31.33
N ILE A 67 1.66 0.68 30.11
CA ILE A 67 0.79 0.40 28.97
C ILE A 67 1.65 0.29 27.72
N LEU A 68 1.39 -0.74 26.92
CA LEU A 68 1.98 -0.94 25.59
C LEU A 68 0.88 -0.78 24.53
N PHE A 69 1.07 0.18 23.62
CA PHE A 69 0.26 0.30 22.41
C PHE A 69 1.02 -0.32 21.25
N ASP A 70 0.40 -1.28 20.58
CA ASP A 70 0.98 -1.88 19.38
C ASP A 70 0.51 -1.16 18.10
N ALA A 71 1.48 -0.87 17.24
CA ALA A 71 1.29 -0.27 15.92
C ALA A 71 2.38 -0.74 14.94
N ASP A 72 2.95 -1.94 15.16
CA ASP A 72 4.06 -2.52 14.38
C ASP A 72 3.63 -3.16 13.05
N GLY A 73 2.33 -3.11 12.73
CA GLY A 73 1.77 -3.38 11.42
C GLY A 73 1.48 -4.87 11.17
N ILE A 74 1.44 -5.24 9.89
CA ILE A 74 0.88 -6.52 9.47
C ILE A 74 1.67 -7.76 9.90
N HIS A 75 2.98 -7.58 10.14
CA HIS A 75 3.89 -8.61 10.62
C HIS A 75 4.13 -8.50 12.13
N SER A 76 3.12 -8.00 12.86
CA SER A 76 3.21 -7.68 14.28
C SER A 76 3.91 -8.75 15.12
N SER A 77 4.97 -8.32 15.82
CA SER A 77 5.64 -9.12 16.85
C SER A 77 4.77 -9.18 18.09
N VAL A 78 4.12 -8.07 18.47
CA VAL A 78 3.28 -8.01 19.68
C VAL A 78 2.09 -8.95 19.55
N ARG A 79 1.44 -9.02 18.39
CA ARG A 79 0.34 -9.97 18.14
C ARG A 79 0.79 -11.41 18.41
N LYS A 80 1.97 -11.81 17.93
CA LYS A 80 2.52 -13.15 18.19
C LYS A 80 2.79 -13.40 19.67
N LEU A 81 3.29 -12.38 20.38
CA LEU A 81 3.52 -12.47 21.83
C LEU A 81 2.22 -12.63 22.62
N ILE A 82 1.13 -11.99 22.19
CA ILE A 82 -0.18 -12.05 22.87
C ILE A 82 -0.94 -13.35 22.52
N LEU A 83 -0.96 -13.74 21.25
CA LEU A 83 -1.76 -14.89 20.77
C LEU A 83 -0.98 -16.22 20.81
N GLY A 84 0.36 -16.15 20.93
CA GLY A 84 1.26 -17.29 20.86
C GLY A 84 1.54 -17.77 19.43
N ASP A 85 2.55 -18.64 19.29
CA ASP A 85 2.99 -19.18 18.00
C ASP A 85 1.97 -20.10 17.30
N GLY A 86 0.88 -20.45 18.00
CA GLY A 86 -0.21 -21.26 17.46
C GLY A 86 -1.26 -20.47 16.67
N ASP A 87 -1.23 -19.14 16.71
CA ASP A 87 -2.12 -18.30 15.90
C ASP A 87 -1.62 -18.28 14.44
N PRO A 88 -2.44 -18.74 13.47
CA PRO A 88 -2.01 -18.74 12.08
C PRO A 88 -1.67 -17.31 11.62
N PRO A 89 -0.69 -17.13 10.71
CA PRO A 89 -0.49 -15.84 10.06
C PRO A 89 -1.83 -15.33 9.52
N LEU A 90 -2.06 -14.01 9.59
CA LEU A 90 -3.17 -13.41 8.88
C LEU A 90 -3.01 -13.77 7.39
N SER A 91 -3.86 -14.67 6.91
CA SER A 91 -4.07 -14.85 5.47
C SER A 91 -4.81 -13.62 5.02
N LEU A 92 -4.06 -12.62 4.55
CA LEU A 92 -4.68 -11.55 3.79
C LEU A 92 -5.21 -12.21 2.54
N GLY A 93 -6.54 -12.22 2.39
CA GLY A 93 -7.21 -12.61 1.15
C GLY A 93 -6.87 -11.73 -0.05
N ILE A 94 -5.73 -11.03 -0.02
CA ILE A 94 -5.08 -10.42 -1.16
C ILE A 94 -4.23 -11.54 -1.79
N PRO A 95 -4.67 -12.16 -2.89
CA PRO A 95 -3.83 -13.11 -3.60
C PRO A 95 -2.55 -12.36 -3.98
N ALA A 96 -1.43 -12.85 -3.45
CA ALA A 96 -0.13 -12.46 -3.94
C ALA A 96 0.03 -12.92 -5.40
N PRO A 97 1.07 -12.50 -6.13
CA PRO A 97 1.89 -11.33 -5.85
C PRO A 97 1.06 -10.05 -5.96
N GLY A 98 1.44 -9.04 -5.17
CA GLY A 98 0.79 -7.73 -5.20
C GLY A 98 0.89 -7.05 -6.57
N PRO A 99 0.11 -5.98 -6.81
CA PRO A 99 0.06 -5.32 -8.09
C PRO A 99 1.40 -4.67 -8.47
N SER A 100 1.68 -4.62 -9.77
CA SER A 100 2.79 -3.83 -10.33
C SER A 100 2.39 -2.35 -10.37
N ILE A 101 3.22 -1.48 -9.79
CA ILE A 101 2.97 -0.04 -9.74
C ILE A 101 4.03 0.68 -10.58
N THR A 102 3.60 1.57 -11.47
CA THR A 102 4.51 2.45 -12.24
C THR A 102 3.99 3.89 -12.26
N LEU A 103 4.91 4.82 -12.52
CA LEU A 103 4.62 6.25 -12.64
C LEU A 103 5.02 6.72 -14.04
N LYS A 104 4.10 7.42 -14.71
CA LYS A 104 4.35 8.01 -16.03
C LYS A 104 4.21 9.53 -15.98
N PRO A 105 5.05 10.29 -16.71
CA PRO A 105 4.78 11.70 -16.97
C PRO A 105 3.42 11.86 -17.63
N HIS A 106 2.66 12.87 -17.22
CA HIS A 106 1.29 13.11 -17.68
C HIS A 106 1.12 13.10 -19.21
N ALA A 107 2.00 13.78 -19.94
CA ALA A 107 1.95 13.82 -21.41
C ALA A 107 2.12 12.42 -22.04
N LYS A 108 2.98 11.57 -21.46
CA LYS A 108 3.14 10.19 -21.93
C LYS A 108 1.90 9.37 -21.61
N ALA A 109 1.37 9.48 -20.40
CA ALA A 109 0.15 8.76 -20.00
C ALA A 109 -1.05 9.10 -20.90
N ARG A 110 -1.28 10.40 -21.19
CA ARG A 110 -2.33 10.84 -22.14
C ARG A 110 -2.17 10.27 -23.54
N ALA A 111 -0.93 10.14 -24.01
CA ALA A 111 -0.66 9.52 -25.31
C ALA A 111 -0.87 7.99 -25.29
N SER A 112 -0.82 7.35 -24.12
CA SER A 112 -0.99 5.90 -23.96
C SER A 112 -2.46 5.49 -23.86
N ILE A 113 -3.24 6.11 -22.96
CA ILE A 113 -4.59 5.69 -22.54
C ILE A 113 -5.71 6.61 -23.06
N ASP A 114 -5.38 7.44 -24.05
CA ASP A 114 -6.18 8.57 -24.56
C ASP A 114 -6.36 9.71 -23.54
N GLU A 115 -6.80 10.88 -24.01
CA GLU A 115 -6.84 12.10 -23.21
C GLU A 115 -7.99 12.15 -22.20
N GLY A 116 -9.12 11.52 -22.51
CA GLY A 116 -10.33 11.59 -21.68
C GLY A 116 -10.14 11.04 -20.25
N PRO A 117 -9.51 9.86 -20.07
CA PRO A 117 -9.27 9.30 -18.74
C PRO A 117 -8.15 10.00 -17.94
N VAL A 118 -7.38 10.89 -18.55
CA VAL A 118 -6.26 11.59 -17.89
C VAL A 118 -6.47 13.09 -18.03
N ASP A 119 -7.33 13.61 -17.16
CA ASP A 119 -7.69 15.02 -17.05
C ASP A 119 -7.25 15.57 -15.69
N ILE A 120 -6.60 16.73 -15.68
CA ILE A 120 -6.19 17.42 -14.46
C ILE A 120 -7.36 18.19 -13.83
N GLU A 121 -8.23 18.76 -14.65
CA GLU A 121 -9.39 19.54 -14.21
C GLU A 121 -10.48 18.60 -13.66
N ASP A 122 -10.57 17.39 -14.23
CA ASP A 122 -11.45 16.32 -13.76
C ASP A 122 -10.65 15.06 -13.32
N ALA A 123 -9.62 15.26 -12.48
CA ALA A 123 -8.79 14.15 -11.98
C ALA A 123 -9.57 13.06 -11.22
N ARG A 124 -9.74 11.88 -11.84
CA ARG A 124 -10.40 10.72 -11.23
C ARG A 124 -9.42 9.56 -11.05
N GLU A 125 -9.78 8.65 -10.15
CA GLU A 125 -9.21 7.31 -10.13
C GLU A 125 -10.10 6.40 -10.98
N TYR A 126 -9.53 5.85 -12.04
CA TYR A 126 -10.21 4.92 -12.93
C TYR A 126 -9.74 3.51 -12.64
N MET A 127 -10.69 2.60 -12.47
CA MET A 127 -10.42 1.18 -12.39
C MET A 127 -11.07 0.48 -13.59
N TRP A 128 -10.22 -0.10 -14.42
CA TRP A 128 -10.59 -0.93 -15.57
C TRP A 128 -10.47 -2.38 -15.13
N ILE A 129 -11.52 -3.16 -15.34
CA ILE A 129 -11.63 -4.54 -14.83
C ILE A 129 -11.98 -5.44 -16.01
N GLU A 130 -11.23 -6.52 -16.16
CA GLU A 130 -11.52 -7.62 -17.07
C GLU A 130 -11.37 -8.95 -16.31
N ASP A 131 -11.70 -10.07 -16.97
CA ASP A 131 -11.62 -11.39 -16.34
C ASP A 131 -10.21 -11.67 -15.78
N GLY A 132 -10.11 -11.78 -14.45
CA GLY A 132 -8.88 -12.04 -13.73
C GLY A 132 -7.81 -10.94 -13.78
N THR A 133 -8.08 -9.75 -14.31
CA THR A 133 -7.10 -8.66 -14.42
C THR A 133 -7.72 -7.30 -14.12
N TYR A 134 -6.95 -6.37 -13.55
CA TYR A 134 -7.37 -4.98 -13.44
C TYR A 134 -6.22 -4.00 -13.64
N LEU A 135 -6.54 -2.88 -14.26
CA LEU A 135 -5.67 -1.72 -14.37
C LEU A 135 -6.35 -0.56 -13.67
N MET A 136 -5.67 0.04 -12.71
CA MET A 136 -6.12 1.28 -12.09
C MET A 136 -5.15 2.40 -12.44
N HIS A 137 -5.66 3.60 -12.72
CA HIS A 137 -4.81 4.78 -12.84
C HIS A 137 -5.43 6.02 -12.24
N ASN A 138 -4.57 6.94 -11.82
CA ASN A 138 -4.95 8.20 -11.22
C ASN A 138 -3.85 9.25 -11.40
N VAL A 139 -4.27 10.51 -11.40
CA VAL A 139 -3.39 11.67 -11.51
C VAL A 139 -2.81 12.01 -10.14
N LEU A 140 -1.51 12.27 -10.09
CA LEU A 140 -0.74 12.60 -8.89
C LEU A 140 0.08 13.86 -9.11
N ASN A 141 0.57 14.43 -7.99
CA ASN A 141 1.54 15.52 -7.99
C ASN A 141 1.12 16.69 -8.89
N GLU A 142 -0.07 17.23 -8.64
CA GLU A 142 -0.63 18.37 -9.39
C GLU A 142 -0.63 18.16 -10.91
N GLY A 143 -0.94 16.95 -11.36
CA GLY A 143 -1.01 16.65 -12.79
C GLY A 143 0.33 16.37 -13.46
N GLN A 144 1.44 16.29 -12.73
CA GLN A 144 2.73 15.98 -13.33
C GLN A 144 2.90 14.48 -13.61
N LEU A 145 2.30 13.63 -12.77
CA LEU A 145 2.47 12.18 -12.83
C LEU A 145 1.13 11.47 -12.89
N VAL A 146 1.11 10.33 -13.56
CA VAL A 146 -0.01 9.38 -13.55
C VAL A 146 0.52 8.06 -13.02
N ARG A 147 -0.10 7.56 -11.96
CA ARG A 147 0.18 6.23 -11.43
C ARG A 147 -0.65 5.21 -12.18
N PHE A 148 -0.03 4.10 -12.56
CA PHE A 148 -0.69 2.91 -13.05
C PHE A 148 -0.45 1.78 -12.05
N ILE A 149 -1.52 1.09 -11.69
CA ILE A 149 -1.51 -0.12 -10.85
C ILE A 149 -2.07 -1.24 -11.71
N ILE A 150 -1.25 -2.23 -12.01
CA ILE A 150 -1.56 -3.32 -12.92
C ILE A 150 -1.51 -4.61 -12.10
N ALA A 151 -2.61 -5.36 -12.10
CA ALA A 151 -2.68 -6.59 -11.34
C ALA A 151 -3.40 -7.69 -12.12
N SER A 152 -3.11 -8.93 -11.72
CA SER A 152 -3.79 -10.11 -12.21
C SER A 152 -4.04 -11.04 -11.05
N ASN A 153 -5.09 -11.83 -11.15
CA ASN A 153 -5.27 -12.96 -10.27
C ASN A 153 -4.20 -14.01 -10.59
N ASP A 154 -3.31 -14.29 -9.63
CA ASP A 154 -2.29 -15.33 -9.73
C ASP A 154 -2.75 -16.55 -8.92
N LYS A 155 -3.25 -17.56 -9.62
CA LYS A 155 -3.71 -18.81 -9.00
C LYS A 155 -2.57 -19.58 -8.32
N ASP A 156 -1.33 -19.39 -8.76
CA ASP A 156 -0.17 -20.07 -8.18
C ASP A 156 0.21 -19.52 -6.79
N ALA A 157 -0.34 -18.37 -6.44
CA ALA A 157 -0.09 -17.69 -5.18
C ALA A 157 -1.25 -17.81 -4.18
N GLU A 158 -2.34 -18.49 -4.54
CA GLU A 158 -3.37 -18.91 -3.59
C GLU A 158 -2.74 -19.78 -2.48
N GLY A 159 -2.89 -19.35 -1.23
CA GLY A 159 -2.30 -20.04 -0.07
C GLY A 159 -0.79 -19.89 0.08
N SER A 160 -0.15 -19.01 -0.70
CA SER A 160 1.27 -18.72 -0.58
C SER A 160 1.55 -17.57 0.38
N ASP A 161 2.60 -17.70 1.21
CA ASP A 161 3.13 -16.60 2.04
C ASP A 161 4.08 -15.66 1.27
N ARG A 162 4.19 -15.79 -0.06
CA ARG A 162 5.14 -15.01 -0.88
C ARG A 162 4.52 -13.68 -1.33
N TRP A 163 4.90 -12.58 -0.70
CA TRP A 163 4.36 -11.24 -1.00
C TRP A 163 4.93 -10.60 -2.28
N HIS A 164 6.10 -11.04 -2.70
CA HIS A 164 6.81 -10.48 -3.85
C HIS A 164 7.21 -11.59 -4.82
N ARG A 165 7.01 -11.33 -6.11
CA ARG A 165 7.48 -12.14 -7.22
C ARG A 165 8.07 -11.21 -8.27
N ILE A 166 9.18 -11.62 -8.86
CA ILE A 166 9.66 -10.97 -10.08
C ILE A 166 8.81 -11.52 -11.23
N ALA A 167 8.03 -10.66 -11.86
CA ALA A 167 7.31 -10.95 -13.09
C ALA A 167 8.09 -10.36 -14.26
N SER A 168 8.17 -11.10 -15.38
CA SER A 168 8.73 -10.53 -16.61
C SER A 168 7.74 -9.53 -17.21
N SER A 169 8.26 -8.53 -17.93
CA SER A 169 7.40 -7.59 -18.64
C SER A 169 6.51 -8.31 -19.66
N GLU A 170 7.03 -9.37 -20.27
CA GLU A 170 6.34 -10.20 -21.25
C GLU A 170 5.15 -10.94 -20.64
N ASP A 171 5.28 -11.47 -19.42
CA ASP A 171 4.18 -12.18 -18.75
C ASP A 171 3.05 -11.24 -18.38
N ILE A 172 3.37 -10.02 -17.91
CA ILE A 172 2.36 -8.99 -17.66
C ILE A 172 1.65 -8.62 -18.97
N LYS A 173 2.40 -8.36 -20.05
CA LYS A 173 1.82 -7.91 -21.34
C LYS A 173 0.87 -8.95 -21.95
N LYS A 174 1.18 -10.25 -21.83
CA LYS A 174 0.31 -11.33 -22.31
C LYS A 174 -1.07 -11.33 -21.65
N LEU A 175 -1.15 -10.98 -20.37
CA LEU A 175 -2.42 -10.96 -19.61
C LEU A 175 -3.38 -9.88 -20.13
N TYR A 176 -2.84 -8.81 -20.71
CA TYR A 176 -3.60 -7.67 -21.21
C TYR A 176 -3.78 -7.68 -22.74
N GLN A 177 -3.35 -8.72 -23.45
CA GLN A 177 -3.30 -8.73 -24.92
C GLN A 177 -4.65 -8.54 -25.63
N TYR A 178 -5.74 -8.92 -24.96
CA TYR A 178 -7.11 -8.82 -25.50
C TYR A 178 -7.88 -7.60 -24.97
N TRP A 179 -7.24 -6.76 -24.15
CA TRP A 179 -7.83 -5.53 -23.66
C TRP A 179 -8.01 -4.50 -24.79
N PRO A 180 -8.86 -3.48 -24.60
CA PRO A 180 -8.95 -2.34 -25.50
C PRO A 180 -7.58 -1.76 -25.86
N SER A 181 -7.40 -1.38 -27.13
CA SER A 181 -6.08 -1.05 -27.70
C SER A 181 -5.33 0.05 -26.94
N HIS A 182 -6.01 1.08 -26.46
CA HIS A 182 -5.42 2.16 -25.66
C HIS A 182 -4.92 1.66 -24.28
N LEU A 183 -5.67 0.78 -23.61
CA LEU A 183 -5.25 0.17 -22.34
C LEU A 183 -4.09 -0.82 -22.54
N ASN A 184 -4.17 -1.66 -23.57
CA ASN A 184 -3.11 -2.58 -23.92
C ASN A 184 -1.79 -1.85 -24.23
N LYS A 185 -1.86 -0.75 -24.99
CA LYS A 185 -0.72 0.14 -25.25
C LYS A 185 -0.13 0.68 -23.95
N ALA A 186 -0.97 1.18 -23.04
CA ALA A 186 -0.52 1.71 -21.76
C ALA A 186 0.24 0.67 -20.92
N VAL A 187 -0.21 -0.59 -20.90
CA VAL A 187 0.47 -1.72 -20.23
C VAL A 187 1.79 -2.07 -20.91
N ASN A 188 1.83 -2.07 -22.26
CA ASN A 188 3.05 -2.42 -23.01
C ASN A 188 4.21 -1.44 -22.83
N GLU A 189 3.89 -0.20 -22.45
CA GLU A 189 4.83 0.88 -22.19
C GLU A 189 5.19 1.01 -20.69
N VAL A 190 4.77 0.05 -19.85
CA VAL A 190 5.22 -0.08 -18.45
C VAL A 190 6.55 -0.81 -18.36
#